data_AF-A0A7G7MFV9-F1
#
_entry.id   AF-A0A7G7MFV9-F1
#
_cell.length_a   1.000
_cell.length_b   1.000
_cell.length_c   1.000
_cell.angle_alpha   90.00
_cell.angle_beta   90.00
_cell.angle_gamma   90.00
#
_symmetry.space_group_name_H-M   'P 1'
#
loop_
_entity.id
_entity.type
_entity.pdbx_description
1 polymer ?
#
loop_
_entity_poly.entity_id
_entity_poly.type
_entity_poly.pdbx_seq_one_letter_code
_entity_poly.pdbx_strand_id
1 'polypeptide(L)'
;MIEFKSEDVSADEVEMADLFSIDGVVYQIPAKPKANLGLQLLTLRRDHGDEVGGLMLIEKMLGREAYDALANFEGLTNDMLKQVIEESQRLVLGSLEDAAGNSGSGSQKSAG
;
A
#
# COMPACT_ATOMS: atom_id res chain seq x y z
N MET A 1 -9.48 -9.70 25.56
CA MET A 1 -9.34 -8.34 24.99
C MET A 1 -7.95 -8.29 24.36
N ILE A 2 -7.84 -7.93 23.08
CA ILE A 2 -6.54 -7.71 22.43
C ILE A 2 -6.17 -6.26 22.66
N GLU A 3 -4.97 -6.00 23.17
CA GLU A 3 -4.43 -4.66 23.43
C GLU A 3 -3.34 -4.34 22.40
N PHE A 4 -3.41 -3.16 21.79
CA PHE A 4 -2.39 -2.68 20.86
C PHE A 4 -1.60 -1.54 21.51
N LYS A 5 -0.29 -1.57 21.39
CA LYS A 5 0.60 -0.47 21.79
C LYS A 5 1.03 0.29 20.53
N SER A 6 1.00 1.61 20.59
CA SER A 6 1.56 2.45 19.54
C SER A 6 3.09 2.39 19.62
N GLU A 7 3.73 2.06 18.52
CA GLU A 7 5.16 2.25 18.33
C GLU A 7 5.36 3.39 17.31
N ASP A 8 6.17 4.38 17.66
CA ASP A 8 6.62 5.40 16.73
C ASP A 8 7.67 4.79 15.80
N VAL A 9 7.20 4.14 14.74
CA VAL A 9 8.08 3.69 13.65
C VAL A 9 8.51 4.93 12.87
N SER A 10 9.80 5.26 12.95
CA SER A 10 10.38 6.37 12.20
C SER A 10 10.27 6.12 10.69
N ALA A 11 10.06 7.18 9.90
CA ALA A 11 9.89 7.06 8.45
C ALA A 11 11.11 6.44 7.75
N ASP A 12 12.30 6.54 8.36
CA ASP A 12 13.56 6.01 7.85
C ASP A 12 13.67 4.47 7.89
N GLU A 13 12.80 3.78 8.63
CA GLU A 13 12.81 2.31 8.74
C GLU A 13 11.85 1.61 7.76
N VAL A 14 11.09 2.38 6.97
CA VAL A 14 10.11 1.83 6.03
C VAL A 14 10.81 1.44 4.73
N GLU A 15 10.83 0.14 4.44
CA GLU A 15 11.25 -0.37 3.14
C GLU A 15 10.35 0.19 2.03
N MET A 16 10.95 0.88 1.06
CA MET A 16 10.26 1.52 -0.05
C MET A 16 10.43 0.70 -1.33
N ALA A 17 9.38 0.61 -2.14
CA ALA A 17 9.36 -0.02 -3.45
C ALA A 17 9.12 1.01 -4.54
N ASP A 18 9.89 0.91 -5.63
CA ASP A 18 9.71 1.71 -6.85
C ASP A 18 8.35 1.38 -7.48
N LEU A 19 7.56 2.41 -7.75
CA LEU A 19 6.23 2.24 -8.34
C LEU A 19 6.17 2.72 -9.79
N PHE A 20 6.66 3.93 -10.04
CA PHE A 20 6.76 4.50 -11.38
C PHE A 20 7.88 5.52 -11.43
N SER A 21 8.26 5.92 -12.65
CA SER A 21 9.17 7.04 -12.86
C SER A 21 8.64 8.00 -13.92
N ILE A 22 8.91 9.29 -13.72
CA ILE A 22 8.62 10.36 -14.67
C ILE A 22 9.94 11.10 -14.90
N ASP A 23 10.38 11.17 -16.17
CA ASP A 23 11.60 11.87 -16.57
C ASP A 23 12.85 11.51 -15.74
N GLY A 24 12.96 10.24 -15.35
CA GLY A 24 14.08 9.72 -14.55
C GLY A 24 13.95 9.94 -13.04
N VAL A 25 12.90 10.60 -12.56
CA VAL A 25 12.56 10.69 -11.13
C VAL A 25 11.74 9.48 -10.74
N VAL A 26 12.26 8.69 -9.79
CA VAL A 26 11.59 7.48 -9.28
C VAL A 26 10.70 7.85 -8.12
N TYR A 27 9.43 7.49 -8.21
CA TYR A 27 8.46 7.63 -7.15
C TYR A 27 8.19 6.29 -6.51
N GLN A 28 8.22 6.27 -5.18
CA GLN A 28 8.18 5.06 -4.37
C GLN A 28 6.99 5.06 -3.42
N ILE A 29 6.60 3.86 -3.00
CA ILE A 29 5.60 3.64 -1.95
C ILE A 29 6.14 2.64 -0.94
N PRO A 30 5.56 2.54 0.27
CA PRO A 30 5.94 1.49 1.22
C PRO A 30 5.79 0.10 0.59
N ALA A 31 6.87 -0.68 0.57
CA ALA A 31 6.88 -2.06 0.07
C ALA A 31 6.00 -2.98 0.92
N LYS A 32 5.84 -2.64 2.21
CA LYS A 32 4.95 -3.31 3.16
C LYS A 32 4.02 -2.26 3.77
N PRO A 33 2.90 -1.94 3.12
CA PRO A 33 1.91 -1.01 3.66
C PRO A 33 1.39 -1.50 5.02
N LYS A 34 1.07 -0.58 5.92
CA LYS A 34 0.51 -0.94 7.23
C LYS A 34 -0.86 -1.60 7.05
N ALA A 35 -1.17 -2.63 7.85
CA ALA A 35 -2.43 -3.38 7.75
C ALA A 35 -3.70 -2.51 7.90
N ASN A 36 -3.61 -1.37 8.59
CA ASN A 36 -4.71 -0.41 8.69
C ASN A 36 -5.07 0.25 7.35
N LEU A 37 -4.16 0.30 6.37
CA LEU A 37 -4.46 0.74 5.00
C LEU A 37 -5.33 -0.29 4.26
N GLY A 38 -5.13 -1.59 4.50
CA GLY A 38 -6.01 -2.63 3.98
C GLY A 38 -7.46 -2.47 4.46
N LEU A 39 -7.65 -2.17 5.75
CA LEU A 39 -8.98 -1.88 6.31
C LEU A 39 -9.60 -0.60 5.71
N GLN A 40 -8.78 0.42 5.46
CA GLN A 40 -9.24 1.64 4.79
C GLN A 40 -9.67 1.35 3.35
N LEU A 41 -8.90 0.56 2.60
CA LEU A 41 -9.27 0.15 1.24
C LEU A 41 -10.61 -0.60 1.23
N LEU A 42 -10.83 -1.55 2.14
CA LEU A 42 -12.10 -2.27 2.23
C LEU A 42 -13.29 -1.32 2.54
N THR A 43 -13.06 -0.34 3.40
CA THR A 43 -14.07 0.69 3.72
C THR A 43 -14.40 1.54 2.50
N LEU A 44 -13.37 2.03 1.80
CA LEU A 44 -13.52 2.84 0.61
C LEU A 44 -14.23 2.09 -0.52
N ARG A 45 -13.90 0.81 -0.73
CA ARG A 45 -14.57 -0.05 -1.72
C ARG A 45 -16.05 -0.26 -1.38
N ARG A 46 -16.37 -0.46 -0.10
CA ARG A 46 -17.75 -0.60 0.36
C ARG A 46 -18.56 0.67 0.13
N ASP A 47 -17.97 1.84 0.41
CA ASP A 47 -18.69 3.11 0.42
C ASP A 47 -18.79 3.75 -0.98
N HIS A 48 -17.80 3.52 -1.85
CA HIS A 48 -17.68 4.20 -3.14
C HIS A 48 -17.57 3.26 -4.36
N GLY A 49 -17.54 1.94 -4.16
CA GLY A 49 -17.28 0.96 -5.21
C GLY A 49 -15.78 0.72 -5.44
N ASP A 50 -15.47 -0.34 -6.18
CA ASP A 50 -14.11 -0.89 -6.28
C ASP A 50 -13.10 0.07 -6.94
N GLU A 51 -13.49 0.67 -8.07
CA GLU A 51 -12.65 1.63 -8.82
C GLU A 51 -12.33 2.90 -8.01
N VAL A 52 -13.35 3.52 -7.43
CA VAL A 52 -13.20 4.78 -6.67
C VAL A 52 -12.41 4.52 -5.39
N GLY A 53 -12.64 3.39 -4.72
CA GLY A 53 -11.89 3.04 -3.52
C GLY A 53 -10.40 2.81 -3.79
N GLY A 54 -10.05 2.26 -4.96
CA GLY A 54 -8.67 2.14 -5.41
C GLY A 54 -7.97 3.48 -5.63
N LEU A 55 -8.66 4.40 -6.31
CA LEU A 55 -8.14 5.75 -6.60
C LEU A 55 -7.86 6.55 -5.32
N MET A 56 -8.75 6.47 -4.33
CA MET A 56 -8.61 7.20 -3.06
C MET A 56 -7.50 6.63 -2.16
N LEU A 57 -7.14 5.36 -2.33
CA LEU A 57 -6.03 4.75 -1.59
C LEU A 57 -4.67 5.21 -2.14
N ILE A 58 -4.58 5.42 -3.46
CA ILE A 58 -3.33 5.82 -4.12
C ILE A 58 -2.77 7.12 -3.56
N GLU A 59 -3.61 8.13 -3.36
CA GLU A 59 -3.15 9.42 -2.81
C GLU A 59 -2.51 9.23 -1.42
N LYS A 60 -3.06 8.31 -0.62
CA LYS A 60 -2.54 7.99 0.72
C LYS A 60 -1.21 7.21 0.67
N MET A 61 -0.99 6.40 -0.36
CA MET A 61 0.22 5.60 -0.51
C MET A 61 1.36 6.37 -1.16
N LEU A 62 1.06 7.09 -2.25
CA LEU A 62 2.00 7.94 -2.98
C LEU A 62 2.52 9.09 -2.11
N GLY A 63 1.67 9.58 -1.21
CA GLY A 63 1.91 10.88 -0.60
C GLY A 63 1.73 12.01 -1.62
N ARG A 64 1.80 13.24 -1.11
CA ARG A 64 1.39 14.41 -1.87
C ARG A 64 2.23 14.67 -3.12
N GLU A 65 3.55 14.55 -2.99
CA GLU A 65 4.50 14.86 -4.06
C GLU A 65 4.35 13.92 -5.26
N ALA A 66 4.35 12.61 -5.02
CA ALA A 66 4.21 11.61 -6.09
C ALA A 66 2.82 11.66 -6.74
N TYR A 67 1.77 11.91 -5.95
CA TYR A 67 0.42 12.09 -6.48
C TYR A 67 0.34 13.32 -7.40
N ASP A 68 0.86 14.46 -6.95
CA ASP A 68 0.87 15.69 -7.75
C ASP A 68 1.72 15.52 -9.02
N ALA A 69 2.86 14.83 -8.95
CA ALA A 69 3.68 14.52 -10.12
C ALA A 69 2.93 13.68 -11.16
N LEU A 70 2.23 12.63 -10.71
CA LEU A 70 1.41 11.78 -11.58
C LEU A 70 0.23 12.55 -12.17
N ALA A 71 -0.50 13.32 -11.35
CA ALA A 71 -1.69 14.07 -11.76
C ALA A 71 -1.40 15.20 -12.77
N ASN A 72 -0.20 15.78 -12.71
CA ASN A 72 0.23 16.84 -13.61
C ASN A 72 1.03 16.33 -14.82
N PHE A 73 1.24 15.02 -14.95
CA PHE A 73 1.92 14.45 -16.10
C PHE A 73 0.98 14.43 -17.32
N GLU A 74 1.21 15.33 -18.28
CA GLU A 74 0.37 15.46 -19.49
C GLU A 74 0.28 14.17 -20.33
N GLY A 75 1.31 13.32 -20.26
CA GLY A 75 1.36 12.04 -20.97
C GLY A 75 0.64 10.89 -20.26
N LEU A 76 -0.04 11.13 -19.13
CA LEU A 76 -0.70 10.08 -18.36
C LEU A 76 -1.87 9.49 -19.15
N THR A 77 -1.75 8.21 -19.49
CA THR A 77 -2.83 7.45 -20.13
C THR A 77 -3.65 6.67 -19.10
N ASN A 78 -4.89 6.31 -19.44
CA ASN A 78 -5.73 5.46 -18.60
C ASN A 78 -5.05 4.12 -18.28
N ASP A 79 -4.30 3.54 -19.21
CA ASP A 79 -3.59 2.26 -19.00
C ASP A 79 -2.43 2.41 -18.02
N MET A 80 -1.71 3.53 -18.07
CA MET A 80 -0.65 3.85 -17.11
C MET A 80 -1.23 4.07 -15.71
N LEU A 81 -2.30 4.87 -15.61
CA LEU A 81 -2.99 5.11 -14.35
C LEU A 81 -3.53 3.79 -13.75
N LYS A 82 -4.11 2.93 -14.58
CA LYS A 82 -4.59 1.60 -14.18
C LYS A 82 -3.46 0.74 -13.62
N GLN A 83 -2.28 0.70 -14.25
CA GLN A 83 -1.13 -0.06 -13.74
C GLN A 83 -0.68 0.42 -12.36
N VAL A 84 -0.62 1.74 -12.15
CA VAL A 84 -0.27 2.32 -10.85
C VAL A 84 -1.31 1.92 -9.78
N ILE A 85 -2.60 1.91 -10.13
CA ILE A 85 -3.68 1.47 -9.24
C ILE A 85 -3.54 -0.01 -8.88
N GLU A 86 -3.40 -0.87 -9.88
CA GLU A 86 -3.31 -2.32 -9.68
C GLU A 86 -2.11 -2.69 -8.81
N GLU A 87 -0.95 -2.07 -9.07
CA GLU A 87 0.27 -2.33 -8.30
C GLU A 87 0.17 -1.86 -6.85
N SER A 88 -0.40 -0.67 -6.62
CA SER A 88 -0.66 -0.15 -5.28
C SER A 88 -1.62 -1.03 -4.50
N GLN A 89 -2.70 -1.48 -5.14
CA GLN A 89 -3.68 -2.39 -4.53
C GLN A 89 -3.08 -3.76 -4.22
N ARG A 90 -2.24 -4.30 -5.12
CA ARG A 90 -1.56 -5.58 -4.94
C ARG A 90 -0.71 -5.60 -3.67
N LEU A 91 0.04 -4.53 -3.41
CA LEU A 91 0.87 -4.42 -2.21
C LEU A 91 0.04 -4.34 -0.92
N VAL A 92 -1.07 -3.60 -0.94
CA VAL A 92 -1.95 -3.47 0.23
C VAL A 92 -2.69 -4.76 0.53
N LEU A 93 -3.22 -5.43 -0.50
CA LEU A 93 -3.93 -6.70 -0.34
C LEU A 93 -2.97 -7.83 0.05
N GLY A 94 -1.79 -7.89 -0.58
CA GLY A 94 -0.75 -8.85 -0.20
C GLY A 94 -0.33 -8.69 1.26
N SER A 95 -0.17 -7.46 1.75
CA SER A 95 0.10 -7.23 3.18
C SER A 95 -1.01 -7.72 4.11
N LEU A 96 -2.28 -7.60 3.70
CA LEU A 96 -3.41 -8.12 4.47
C LEU A 96 -3.43 -9.66 4.50
N GLU A 97 -3.12 -10.28 3.37
CA GLU A 97 -2.99 -11.74 3.25
C GLU A 97 -1.82 -12.27 4.09
N ASP A 98 -0.66 -11.59 4.07
CA ASP A 98 0.48 -11.91 4.91
C ASP A 98 0.14 -11.78 6.40
N ALA A 99 -0.59 -10.73 6.79
CA ALA A 99 -1.03 -10.54 8.17
C ALA A 99 -2.02 -11.64 8.61
N ALA A 100 -2.89 -12.10 7.71
CA ALA A 100 -3.81 -13.20 7.96
C ALA A 100 -3.10 -14.57 8.03
N GLY A 101 -2.13 -14.82 7.14
CA GLY A 101 -1.38 -16.07 7.03
C GLY A 101 -0.31 -16.26 8.11
N ASN A 102 0.29 -15.17 8.60
CA ASN A 102 1.33 -15.22 9.63
C ASN A 102 0.76 -15.40 11.07
N SER A 103 -0.56 -15.60 11.20
CA SER A 103 -1.21 -15.90 12.49
C SER A 103 -1.03 -17.37 12.95
N GLY A 104 -0.22 -18.18 12.25
CA GLY A 104 0.01 -19.58 12.59
C GLY A 104 1.36 -20.16 12.13
N SER A 105 2.49 -19.67 12.65
CA SER A 105 3.73 -20.45 12.66
C SER A 105 4.56 -20.15 13.91
N GLY A 106 3.95 -20.44 15.06
CA GLY A 106 4.62 -20.56 16.35
C GLY A 106 4.59 -22.01 16.83
N SER A 107 4.91 -22.98 15.96
CA SER A 107 5.04 -24.39 16.35
C SER A 107 6.52 -24.77 16.45
N GLN A 108 7.03 -24.65 17.68
CA GLN A 108 7.68 -25.77 18.34
C GLN A 108 8.93 -26.37 17.64
N LYS A 109 10.09 -25.72 17.79
CA LYS A 109 11.34 -26.49 17.90
C LYS A 109 11.51 -26.95 19.35
N SER A 110 10.78 -28.02 19.68
CA SER A 110 11.09 -28.91 20.79
C SER A 110 12.26 -29.81 20.40
N ALA A 111 13.07 -30.13 21.40
CA ALA A 111 14.28 -30.95 21.38
C ALA A 111 14.17 -32.29 20.62
N GLY A 112 15.33 -32.75 20.15
CA GLY A 112 15.59 -34.08 19.58
C GLY A 112 17.00 -34.15 19.05
#